data_AF-A0A5J4QJG2-F1
#
_entry.id   AF-A0A5J4QJG2-F1
#
_cell.length_a   1.000
_cell.length_b   1.000
_cell.length_c   1.000
_cell.angle_alpha   90.00
_cell.angle_beta   90.00
_cell.angle_gamma   90.00
#
_symmetry.space_group_name_H-M   'P 1'
#
loop_
_entity.id
_entity.type
_entity.pdbx_description
1 polymer ?
#
loop_
_entity_poly.entity_id
_entity_poly.type
_entity_poly.pdbx_seq_one_letter_code
_entity_poly.pdbx_strand_id
1 'polypeptide(L)'
;MHQWKYIKIIEKYSQMKNHNDFILSQITDILKDVVSASVGIGSGIETYPLYDYIMQSVFLKMTGFQEQKMKCICWELATNDYEYRRVLLINEDKLGEYSSYPAKNKIYQQLIKQIKKYNSDFIVSSAIDNKNIVKKMILEIVEIFSNTNLSIWAQNDFNEFRNNKTLIQYKHFANNGTSLFENVLQDIYKFIYNHRNRCAHNTHSYQQNLPTLKTMANENYKYENYFVRFAILILIDKVFIELYNKYLNVLADGL
;
A
#
# COMPACT_ATOMS: atom_id res chain seq x y z
N MET A 1 41.05 -26.73 0.36
CA MET A 1 40.84 -25.26 0.15
C MET A 1 39.53 -24.91 -0.60
N HIS A 2 38.84 -25.87 -1.23
CA HIS A 2 37.58 -25.60 -1.96
C HIS A 2 36.31 -25.54 -1.10
N GLN A 3 36.27 -26.22 0.05
CA GLN A 3 35.09 -26.28 0.93
C GLN A 3 34.79 -24.94 1.63
N TRP A 4 35.85 -24.17 1.96
CA TRP A 4 35.73 -22.85 2.58
C TRP A 4 35.23 -21.75 1.63
N LYS A 5 35.41 -21.92 0.31
CA LYS A 5 34.82 -21.00 -0.69
C LYS A 5 33.31 -21.20 -0.79
N TYR A 6 32.81 -22.43 -0.69
CA TYR A 6 31.37 -22.71 -0.67
C TYR A 6 30.70 -22.24 0.62
N ILE A 7 31.35 -22.41 1.78
CA ILE A 7 30.82 -21.88 3.05
C ILE A 7 30.77 -20.35 3.02
N LYS A 8 31.80 -19.66 2.51
CA LYS A 8 31.74 -18.18 2.34
C LYS A 8 30.73 -17.72 1.29
N ILE A 9 30.46 -18.51 0.26
CA ILE A 9 29.39 -18.22 -0.70
C ILE A 9 28.03 -18.45 -0.03
N ILE A 10 27.84 -19.52 0.74
CA ILE A 10 26.60 -19.78 1.48
C ILE A 10 26.39 -18.75 2.60
N GLU A 11 27.42 -18.31 3.31
CA GLU A 11 27.36 -17.20 4.29
C GLU A 11 27.09 -15.86 3.60
N LYS A 12 27.64 -15.63 2.39
CA LYS A 12 27.36 -14.44 1.59
C LYS A 12 25.96 -14.47 0.95
N TYR A 13 25.40 -15.66 0.72
CA TYR A 13 24.03 -15.88 0.25
C TYR A 13 23.02 -15.94 1.41
N SER A 14 23.42 -16.34 2.62
CA SER A 14 22.62 -16.18 3.85
C SER A 14 22.66 -14.75 4.37
N GLN A 15 23.61 -13.94 3.87
CA GLN A 15 23.63 -12.48 3.88
C GLN A 15 23.07 -11.87 2.57
N MET A 16 22.22 -12.56 1.82
CA MET A 16 21.29 -11.84 0.94
C MET A 16 20.40 -11.02 1.88
N LYS A 17 20.63 -9.69 1.92
CA LYS A 17 19.86 -8.72 2.72
C LYS A 17 18.41 -9.21 2.90
N ASN A 18 18.06 -9.65 4.10
CA ASN A 18 16.66 -9.87 4.45
C ASN A 18 15.88 -8.63 3.99
N HIS A 19 14.78 -8.83 3.27
CA HIS A 19 13.99 -7.72 2.74
C HIS A 19 13.25 -6.95 3.85
N ASN A 20 13.49 -7.29 5.12
CA ASN A 20 12.93 -6.67 6.31
C ASN A 20 13.02 -5.14 6.27
N ASP A 21 14.19 -4.57 5.98
CA ASP A 21 14.36 -3.11 5.93
C ASP A 21 13.41 -2.45 4.92
N PHE A 22 13.25 -3.08 3.74
CA PHE A 22 12.34 -2.60 2.71
C PHE A 22 10.86 -2.82 3.09
N ILE A 23 10.52 -3.98 3.66
CA ILE A 23 9.15 -4.28 4.09
C ILE A 23 8.70 -3.28 5.16
N LEU A 24 9.59 -2.92 6.08
CA LEU A 24 9.35 -1.98 7.17
C LEU A 24 9.44 -0.50 6.78
N SER A 25 10.03 -0.18 5.62
CA SER A 25 10.06 1.20 5.09
C SER A 25 8.65 1.74 4.82
N GLN A 26 8.42 3.05 4.94
CA GLN A 26 7.07 3.61 4.84
C GLN A 26 6.76 4.07 3.43
N ILE A 27 5.58 3.75 2.90
CA ILE A 27 5.17 4.23 1.57
C ILE A 27 5.04 5.77 1.51
N THR A 28 4.90 6.43 2.66
CA THR A 28 4.79 7.88 2.78
C THR A 28 6.07 8.61 2.43
N ASP A 29 7.22 7.94 2.41
CA ASP A 29 8.49 8.54 1.99
C ASP A 29 8.44 8.97 0.51
N ILE A 30 7.70 8.24 -0.34
CA ILE A 30 7.45 8.65 -1.74
C ILE A 30 6.70 9.99 -1.82
N LEU A 31 5.79 10.25 -0.87
CA LEU A 31 5.04 11.51 -0.82
C LEU A 31 5.93 12.66 -0.33
N LYS A 32 6.80 12.41 0.64
CA LYS A 32 7.78 13.40 1.12
C LYS A 32 8.76 13.78 0.03
N ASP A 33 9.21 12.80 -0.76
CA ASP A 33 10.12 13.00 -1.88
C ASP A 33 9.51 13.88 -2.97
N VAL A 34 8.24 13.64 -3.35
CA VAL A 34 7.60 14.47 -4.38
C VAL A 34 7.35 15.88 -3.89
N VAL A 35 6.90 16.06 -2.64
CA VAL A 35 6.70 17.39 -2.07
C VAL A 35 8.01 18.16 -2.07
N SER A 36 9.11 17.52 -1.66
CA SER A 36 10.45 18.12 -1.67
C SER A 36 10.92 18.47 -3.08
N ALA A 37 10.68 17.59 -4.05
CA ALA A 37 11.03 17.82 -5.44
C ALA A 37 10.18 18.93 -6.11
N SER A 38 8.96 19.17 -5.62
CA SER A 38 8.03 20.13 -6.23
C SER A 38 8.07 21.53 -5.63
N VAL A 39 8.76 21.75 -4.50
CA VAL A 39 8.79 23.06 -3.79
C VAL A 39 9.15 24.22 -4.72
N GLY A 40 10.12 24.03 -5.62
CA GLY A 40 10.64 25.09 -6.50
C GLY A 40 9.74 25.47 -7.69
N ILE A 41 8.66 24.72 -7.94
CA ILE A 41 7.82 24.92 -9.13
C ILE A 41 6.95 26.18 -9.01
N GLY A 42 6.58 26.57 -7.79
CA GLY A 42 5.58 27.62 -7.53
C GLY A 42 4.16 27.06 -7.44
N SER A 43 3.17 27.95 -7.28
CA SER A 43 1.76 27.61 -7.06
C SER A 43 0.77 28.45 -7.88
N GLY A 44 1.24 29.15 -8.91
CA GLY A 44 0.40 29.97 -9.79
C GLY A 44 -0.35 29.14 -10.83
N ILE A 45 -1.27 29.77 -11.56
CA ILE A 45 -2.12 29.12 -12.57
C ILE A 45 -1.30 28.49 -13.70
N GLU A 46 -0.14 29.06 -14.01
CA GLU A 46 0.81 28.59 -15.01
C GLU A 46 1.38 27.21 -14.67
N THR A 47 1.39 26.84 -13.39
CA THR A 47 1.91 25.56 -12.91
C THR A 47 0.82 24.50 -12.71
N TYR A 48 -0.46 24.90 -12.73
CA TYR A 48 -1.59 23.99 -12.54
C TYR A 48 -1.61 22.78 -13.50
N PRO A 49 -1.26 22.90 -14.80
CA PRO A 49 -1.22 21.74 -15.69
C PRO A 49 -0.25 20.64 -15.26
N LEU A 50 0.76 20.95 -14.44
CA LEU A 50 1.73 19.97 -13.95
C LEU A 50 1.16 19.06 -12.86
N TYR A 51 0.07 19.48 -12.20
CA TYR A 51 -0.53 18.75 -11.08
C TYR A 51 -0.86 17.31 -11.44
N ASP A 52 -1.58 17.08 -12.54
CA ASP A 52 -2.07 15.75 -12.89
C ASP A 52 -0.91 14.81 -13.27
N TYR A 53 0.08 15.31 -14.04
CA TYR A 53 1.29 14.55 -14.35
C TYR A 53 2.07 14.13 -13.10
N ILE A 54 2.22 15.05 -12.13
CA ILE A 54 2.93 14.76 -10.89
C ILE A 54 2.15 13.76 -10.04
N MET A 55 0.86 13.99 -9.80
CA MET A 55 0.04 13.12 -8.96
C MET A 55 -0.12 11.72 -9.56
N GLN A 56 -0.30 11.62 -10.88
CA GLN A 56 -0.34 10.34 -11.58
C GLN A 56 0.98 9.58 -11.46
N SER A 57 2.12 10.26 -11.62
CA SER A 57 3.45 9.65 -11.46
C SER A 57 3.68 9.13 -10.04
N VAL A 58 3.32 9.93 -9.03
CA VAL A 58 3.40 9.55 -7.61
C VAL A 58 2.51 8.36 -7.32
N PHE A 59 1.27 8.40 -7.81
CA PHE A 59 0.33 7.30 -7.64
C PHE A 59 0.88 5.99 -8.22
N LEU A 60 1.42 6.02 -9.45
CA LEU A 60 2.07 4.84 -10.05
C LEU A 60 3.26 4.35 -9.22
N LYS A 61 4.14 5.26 -8.76
CA LYS A 61 5.26 4.90 -7.87
C LYS A 61 4.80 4.22 -6.58
N MET A 62 3.76 4.74 -5.93
CA MET A 62 3.20 4.13 -4.70
C MET A 62 2.58 2.76 -4.98
N THR A 63 1.82 2.59 -6.07
CA THR A 63 1.26 1.28 -6.41
C THR A 63 2.35 0.25 -6.68
N GLY A 64 3.38 0.62 -7.44
CA GLY A 64 4.54 -0.24 -7.70
C GLY A 64 5.34 -0.57 -6.43
N PHE A 65 5.56 0.40 -5.55
CA PHE A 65 6.20 0.16 -4.25
C PHE A 65 5.42 -0.88 -3.44
N GLN A 66 4.10 -0.75 -3.37
CA GLN A 66 3.25 -1.69 -2.65
C GLN A 66 3.27 -3.08 -3.27
N GLU A 67 3.21 -3.19 -4.61
CA GLU A 67 3.33 -4.48 -5.32
C GLU A 67 4.67 -5.18 -4.99
N GLN A 68 5.79 -4.44 -4.99
CA GLN A 68 7.09 -5.00 -4.62
C GLN A 68 7.15 -5.40 -3.15
N LYS A 69 6.56 -4.60 -2.25
CA LYS A 69 6.47 -4.95 -0.83
C LYS A 69 5.70 -6.25 -0.61
N MET A 70 4.58 -6.44 -1.29
CA MET A 70 3.82 -7.68 -1.24
C MET A 70 4.65 -8.88 -1.68
N LYS A 71 5.44 -8.75 -2.76
CA LYS A 71 6.36 -9.79 -3.22
C LYS A 71 7.42 -10.11 -2.17
N CYS A 72 8.06 -9.09 -1.60
CA CYS A 72 9.07 -9.27 -0.56
C CYS A 72 8.50 -10.00 0.66
N ILE A 73 7.31 -9.63 1.14
CA ILE A 73 6.63 -10.34 2.24
C ILE A 73 6.45 -11.82 1.89
N CYS A 74 5.88 -12.12 0.71
CA CYS A 74 5.70 -13.50 0.27
C CYS A 74 7.01 -14.29 0.20
N TRP A 75 8.09 -13.68 -0.29
CA TRP A 75 9.41 -14.30 -0.35
C TRP A 75 9.98 -14.59 1.04
N GLU A 76 9.90 -13.65 1.98
CA GLU A 76 10.37 -13.85 3.35
C GLU A 76 9.58 -14.95 4.07
N LEU A 77 8.25 -14.97 3.92
CA LEU A 77 7.42 -16.05 4.45
C LEU A 77 7.79 -17.41 3.84
N ALA A 78 8.04 -17.47 2.54
CA ALA A 78 8.45 -18.67 1.84
C ALA A 78 9.86 -19.12 2.22
N THR A 79 10.74 -18.20 2.62
CA THR A 79 12.07 -18.53 3.13
C THR A 79 11.97 -19.40 4.37
N ASN A 80 11.06 -19.06 5.28
CA ASN A 80 10.88 -19.72 6.56
C ASN A 80 9.93 -20.94 6.51
N ASP A 81 8.96 -20.97 5.58
CA ASP A 81 8.01 -22.08 5.43
C ASP A 81 8.15 -22.79 4.07
N TYR A 82 8.71 -24.00 4.09
CA TYR A 82 8.91 -24.84 2.90
C TYR A 82 7.62 -25.25 2.19
N GLU A 83 6.54 -25.48 2.93
CA GLU A 83 5.24 -25.84 2.31
C GLU A 83 4.65 -24.62 1.61
N TYR A 84 4.74 -23.44 2.24
CA TYR A 84 4.31 -22.21 1.56
C TYR A 84 5.16 -21.90 0.33
N ARG A 85 6.47 -22.14 0.37
CA ARG A 85 7.34 -21.97 -0.81
C ARG A 85 6.86 -22.81 -1.99
N ARG A 86 6.43 -24.05 -1.76
CA ARG A 86 5.88 -24.92 -2.81
C ARG A 86 4.64 -24.30 -3.45
N VAL A 87 3.67 -23.88 -2.63
CA VAL A 87 2.43 -23.24 -3.09
C VAL A 87 2.72 -21.98 -3.92
N LEU A 88 3.65 -21.15 -3.46
CA LEU A 88 4.06 -19.92 -4.14
C LEU A 88 4.71 -20.20 -5.50
N LEU A 89 5.62 -21.18 -5.59
CA LEU A 89 6.31 -21.51 -6.84
C LEU A 89 5.40 -22.16 -7.90
N ILE A 90 4.42 -22.95 -7.48
CA ILE A 90 3.42 -23.55 -8.38
C ILE A 90 2.38 -22.50 -8.82
N ASN A 91 2.39 -21.31 -8.23
CA ASN A 91 1.43 -20.22 -8.49
C ASN A 91 -0.03 -20.66 -8.24
N GLU A 92 -0.25 -21.56 -7.29
CA GLU A 92 -1.60 -22.00 -6.88
C GLU A 92 -2.42 -20.83 -6.35
N ASP A 93 -1.76 -19.88 -5.67
CA ASP A 93 -2.39 -18.68 -5.13
C ASP A 93 -2.80 -17.66 -6.20
N LYS A 94 -2.39 -17.83 -7.47
CA LYS A 94 -2.72 -16.94 -8.60
C LYS A 94 -2.53 -15.46 -8.23
N LEU A 95 -1.40 -15.12 -7.62
CA LEU A 95 -1.13 -13.78 -7.10
C LEU A 95 -0.94 -12.74 -8.21
N GLY A 96 -0.62 -13.18 -9.43
CA GLY A 96 -0.50 -12.33 -10.62
C GLY A 96 0.50 -11.20 -10.40
N GLU A 97 0.07 -9.96 -10.62
CA GLU A 97 0.87 -8.74 -10.41
C GLU A 97 0.88 -8.24 -8.96
N TYR A 98 0.23 -8.92 -7.99
CA TYR A 98 0.12 -8.48 -6.59
C TYR A 98 -0.66 -7.16 -6.40
N SER A 99 -1.27 -6.65 -7.48
CA SER A 99 -2.00 -5.39 -7.55
C SER A 99 -3.50 -5.53 -7.29
N SER A 100 -4.08 -6.71 -7.51
CA SER A 100 -5.51 -6.95 -7.31
C SER A 100 -5.87 -7.09 -5.83
N TYR A 101 -7.11 -6.74 -5.46
CA TYR A 101 -7.60 -6.94 -4.10
C TYR A 101 -7.55 -8.43 -3.68
N PRO A 102 -8.01 -9.39 -4.50
CA PRO A 102 -7.92 -10.81 -4.15
C PRO A 102 -6.50 -11.26 -3.84
N ALA A 103 -5.50 -10.80 -4.60
CA ALA A 103 -4.10 -11.12 -4.33
C ALA A 103 -3.66 -10.55 -2.96
N LYS A 104 -3.92 -9.27 -2.69
CA LYS A 104 -3.58 -8.65 -1.40
C LYS A 104 -4.28 -9.33 -0.22
N ASN A 105 -5.55 -9.72 -0.39
CA ASN A 105 -6.30 -10.42 0.64
C ASN A 105 -5.71 -11.80 0.94
N LYS A 106 -5.25 -12.54 -0.08
CA LYS A 106 -4.57 -13.83 0.13
C LYS A 106 -3.27 -13.69 0.91
N ILE A 107 -2.46 -12.68 0.59
CA ILE A 107 -1.20 -12.41 1.30
C ILE A 107 -1.46 -12.05 2.75
N TYR A 108 -2.49 -11.23 3.00
CA TYR A 108 -2.97 -10.91 4.35
C TYR A 108 -3.35 -12.18 5.13
N GLN A 109 -4.21 -13.04 4.56
CA GLN A 109 -4.60 -14.31 5.17
C GLN A 109 -3.39 -15.20 5.47
N GLN A 110 -2.44 -15.26 4.53
CA GLN A 110 -1.27 -16.08 4.66
C GLN A 110 -0.32 -15.58 5.74
N LEU A 111 -0.10 -14.27 5.83
CA LEU A 111 0.70 -13.68 6.90
C LEU A 111 0.11 -14.01 8.28
N ILE A 112 -1.23 -13.93 8.42
CA ILE A 112 -1.91 -14.31 9.67
C ILE A 112 -1.78 -15.81 9.94
N LYS A 113 -1.90 -16.66 8.92
CA LYS A 113 -1.70 -18.11 9.05
C LYS A 113 -0.29 -18.43 9.56
N GLN A 114 0.73 -17.73 9.05
CA GLN A 114 2.11 -17.90 9.52
C GLN A 114 2.27 -17.46 10.97
N ILE A 115 1.72 -16.30 11.36
CA ILE A 115 1.73 -15.86 12.77
C ILE A 115 1.06 -16.91 13.67
N LYS A 116 -0.09 -17.46 13.24
CA LYS A 116 -0.84 -18.47 14.00
C LYS A 116 -0.12 -19.80 14.17
N LYS A 117 0.84 -20.14 13.30
CA LYS A 117 1.66 -21.34 13.46
C LYS A 117 2.55 -21.26 14.69
N TYR A 118 3.06 -20.07 15.00
CA TYR A 118 3.93 -19.82 16.16
C TYR A 118 3.14 -19.38 17.40
N ASN A 119 2.00 -18.69 17.20
CA ASN A 119 1.12 -18.25 18.28
C ASN A 119 -0.34 -18.59 17.97
N SER A 120 -0.83 -19.73 18.50
CA SER A 120 -2.19 -20.23 18.24
C SER A 120 -3.30 -19.28 18.71
N ASP A 121 -3.04 -18.50 19.75
CA ASP A 121 -4.00 -17.60 20.39
C ASP A 121 -4.05 -16.22 19.73
N PHE A 122 -3.37 -16.06 18.59
CA PHE A 122 -3.32 -14.79 17.87
C PHE A 122 -4.69 -14.34 17.34
N ILE A 123 -5.18 -13.23 17.88
CA ILE A 123 -6.43 -12.57 17.49
C ILE A 123 -6.13 -11.21 16.84
N VAL A 124 -6.43 -11.09 15.53
CA VAL A 124 -6.15 -9.91 14.72
C VAL A 124 -6.75 -8.62 15.31
N SER A 125 -8.01 -8.66 15.74
CA SER A 125 -8.73 -7.50 16.25
C SER A 125 -8.13 -6.92 17.54
N SER A 126 -7.46 -7.76 18.33
CA SER A 126 -6.71 -7.32 19.52
C SER A 126 -5.31 -6.83 19.18
N ALA A 127 -4.76 -7.36 18.08
CA ALA A 127 -3.39 -7.11 17.70
C ALA A 127 -3.24 -5.78 16.97
N ILE A 128 -4.16 -5.43 16.07
CA ILE A 128 -4.07 -4.24 15.22
C ILE A 128 -4.92 -3.11 15.84
N ASP A 129 -4.30 -1.96 16.08
CA ASP A 129 -5.02 -0.76 16.55
C ASP A 129 -5.56 0.02 15.35
N ASN A 130 -6.68 -0.46 14.81
CA ASN A 130 -7.32 0.13 13.63
C ASN A 130 -7.64 1.63 13.82
N LYS A 131 -7.99 2.05 15.04
CA LYS A 131 -8.31 3.46 15.33
C LYS A 131 -7.06 4.33 15.20
N ASN A 132 -5.95 3.87 15.75
CA ASN A 132 -4.69 4.58 15.68
C ASN A 132 -4.13 4.59 14.24
N ILE A 133 -4.26 3.50 13.48
CA ILE A 133 -3.85 3.46 12.07
C ILE A 133 -4.56 4.55 11.27
N VAL A 134 -5.88 4.64 11.36
CA VAL A 134 -6.67 5.65 10.63
C VAL A 134 -6.26 7.06 11.05
N LYS A 135 -6.14 7.30 12.36
CA LYS A 135 -5.75 8.61 12.89
C LYS A 135 -4.37 9.02 12.38
N LYS A 136 -3.37 8.14 12.50
CA LYS A 136 -1.99 8.39 12.04
C LYS A 136 -1.93 8.62 10.54
N MET A 137 -2.62 7.80 9.75
CA MET A 137 -2.68 7.95 8.29
C MET A 137 -3.23 9.33 7.89
N ILE A 138 -4.37 9.75 8.44
CA ILE A 138 -4.97 11.05 8.10
C ILE A 138 -4.03 12.18 8.51
N LEU A 139 -3.49 12.14 9.73
CA LEU A 139 -2.56 13.16 10.23
C LEU A 139 -1.32 13.27 9.34
N GLU A 140 -0.69 12.15 9.01
CA GLU A 140 0.53 12.11 8.22
C GLU A 140 0.32 12.66 6.81
N ILE A 141 -0.79 12.32 6.14
CA ILE A 141 -1.11 12.88 4.81
C ILE A 141 -1.35 14.38 4.91
N VAL A 142 -2.12 14.83 5.90
CA VAL A 142 -2.37 16.25 6.10
C VAL A 142 -1.07 17.01 6.37
N GLU A 143 -0.18 16.47 7.21
CA GLU A 143 1.12 17.06 7.51
C GLU A 143 2.03 17.14 6.28
N ILE A 144 2.13 16.06 5.49
CA ILE A 144 2.99 16.01 4.29
C ILE A 144 2.57 17.05 3.26
N PHE A 145 1.27 17.23 3.04
CA PHE A 145 0.78 18.11 1.98
C PHE A 145 0.44 19.52 2.46
N SER A 146 0.35 19.78 3.76
CA SER A 146 0.00 21.12 4.26
C SER A 146 1.00 22.19 3.78
N ASN A 147 0.46 23.28 3.24
CA ASN A 147 1.24 24.41 2.70
C ASN A 147 2.14 24.06 1.50
N THR A 148 1.83 22.98 0.78
CA THR A 148 2.56 22.60 -0.45
C THR A 148 1.88 23.12 -1.70
N ASN A 149 2.63 23.33 -2.78
CA ASN A 149 2.07 23.66 -4.09
C ASN A 149 1.04 22.63 -4.57
N LEU A 150 1.30 21.34 -4.32
CA LEU A 150 0.39 20.24 -4.64
C LEU A 150 -0.98 20.38 -3.96
N SER A 151 -1.00 20.77 -2.67
CA SER A 151 -2.24 21.04 -1.95
C SER A 151 -2.95 22.30 -2.40
N ILE A 152 -2.20 23.31 -2.87
CA ILE A 152 -2.76 24.56 -3.39
C ILE A 152 -3.43 24.32 -4.75
N TRP A 153 -2.77 23.57 -5.64
CA TRP A 153 -3.34 23.20 -6.94
C TRP A 153 -4.65 22.43 -6.78
N ALA A 154 -4.73 21.50 -5.81
CA ALA A 154 -5.93 20.70 -5.55
C ALA A 154 -6.59 21.05 -4.21
N GLN A 155 -6.79 22.35 -3.95
CA GLN A 155 -7.28 22.85 -2.67
C GLN A 155 -8.63 22.25 -2.28
N ASN A 156 -9.57 22.12 -3.22
CA ASN A 156 -10.88 21.55 -2.95
C ASN A 156 -10.77 20.08 -2.55
N ASP A 157 -10.04 19.27 -3.33
CA ASP A 157 -9.82 17.86 -3.06
C ASP A 157 -9.11 17.65 -1.72
N PHE A 158 -8.10 18.46 -1.41
CA PHE A 158 -7.36 18.39 -0.15
C PHE A 158 -8.25 18.73 1.04
N ASN A 159 -9.06 19.79 0.92
CA ASN A 159 -10.00 20.19 1.98
C ASN A 159 -11.10 19.15 2.17
N GLU A 160 -11.63 18.57 1.09
CA GLU A 160 -12.60 17.48 1.17
C GLU A 160 -12.02 16.29 1.92
N PHE A 161 -10.81 15.84 1.55
CA PHE A 161 -10.12 14.75 2.25
C PHE A 161 -9.89 15.07 3.74
N ARG A 162 -9.40 16.28 4.04
CA ARG A 162 -9.09 16.72 5.42
C ARG A 162 -10.34 16.76 6.30
N ASN A 163 -11.48 17.19 5.75
CA ASN A 163 -12.71 17.37 6.50
C ASN A 163 -13.56 16.10 6.56
N ASN A 164 -13.47 15.23 5.55
CA ASN A 164 -14.29 14.03 5.44
C ASN A 164 -13.71 12.83 6.22
N LYS A 165 -13.86 12.88 7.55
CA LYS A 165 -13.38 11.83 8.46
C LYS A 165 -14.16 10.51 8.37
N THR A 166 -15.29 10.46 7.66
CA THR A 166 -16.14 9.26 7.58
C THR A 166 -15.78 8.34 6.42
N LEU A 167 -14.91 8.80 5.51
CA LEU A 167 -14.51 8.08 4.30
C LEU A 167 -13.84 6.75 4.59
N ILE A 168 -12.93 6.72 5.57
CA ILE A 168 -12.21 5.52 6.02
C ILE A 168 -12.46 5.37 7.52
N GLN A 169 -13.18 4.32 7.90
CA GLN A 169 -13.51 4.03 9.30
C GLN A 169 -12.72 2.82 9.79
N TYR A 170 -12.36 2.82 11.07
CA TYR A 170 -11.58 1.76 11.71
C TYR A 170 -12.25 0.37 11.62
N LYS A 171 -13.58 0.33 11.46
CA LYS A 171 -14.37 -0.90 11.30
C LYS A 171 -14.40 -1.44 9.87
N HIS A 172 -13.75 -0.80 8.90
CA HIS A 172 -13.82 -1.22 7.50
C HIS A 172 -12.62 -2.10 7.06
N PHE A 173 -11.64 -2.36 7.92
CA PHE A 173 -10.46 -3.13 7.56
C PHE A 173 -9.96 -3.97 8.75
N ALA A 174 -9.26 -5.05 8.44
CA ALA A 174 -8.52 -5.91 9.38
C ALA A 174 -9.28 -6.28 10.68
N ASN A 175 -10.61 -6.41 10.62
CA ASN A 175 -11.43 -6.78 11.79
C ASN A 175 -11.29 -8.27 12.14
N ASN A 176 -10.96 -9.10 11.15
CA ASN A 176 -10.89 -10.55 11.26
C ASN A 176 -9.67 -11.09 10.51
N GLY A 177 -9.39 -12.38 10.68
CA GLY A 177 -8.25 -13.03 10.02
C GLY A 177 -8.47 -13.39 8.55
N THR A 178 -9.65 -13.11 7.98
CA THR A 178 -10.04 -13.60 6.65
C THR A 178 -10.12 -12.49 5.60
N SER A 179 -10.41 -11.26 5.99
CA SER A 179 -10.62 -10.14 5.07
C SER A 179 -9.78 -8.94 5.48
N LEU A 180 -8.93 -8.47 4.57
CA LEU A 180 -8.20 -7.22 4.71
C LEU A 180 -9.17 -6.03 4.76
N PHE A 181 -10.17 -6.01 3.87
CA PHE A 181 -11.20 -4.97 3.77
C PHE A 181 -12.61 -5.54 3.85
N GLU A 182 -13.51 -4.79 4.49
CA GLU A 182 -14.96 -4.95 4.39
C GLU A 182 -15.46 -4.41 3.04
N ASN A 183 -16.69 -4.78 2.67
CA ASN A 183 -17.28 -4.48 1.34
C ASN A 183 -17.09 -3.02 0.89
N VAL A 184 -17.28 -2.05 1.79
CA VAL A 184 -17.14 -0.62 1.48
C VAL A 184 -15.74 -0.27 0.97
N LEU A 185 -14.68 -0.72 1.65
CA LEU A 185 -13.31 -0.45 1.22
C LEU A 185 -12.89 -1.29 0.01
N GLN A 186 -13.48 -2.46 -0.19
CA GLN A 186 -13.28 -3.24 -1.41
C GLN A 186 -13.80 -2.49 -2.65
N ASP A 187 -14.97 -1.88 -2.55
CA ASP A 187 -15.54 -1.09 -3.64
C ASP A 187 -14.69 0.15 -3.95
N ILE A 188 -14.21 0.85 -2.92
CA ILE A 188 -13.25 1.95 -3.08
C ILE A 188 -11.97 1.47 -3.77
N TYR A 189 -11.45 0.30 -3.36
CA TYR A 189 -10.26 -0.26 -3.97
C TYR A 189 -10.45 -0.60 -5.46
N LYS A 190 -11.65 -1.00 -5.89
CA LYS A 190 -11.94 -1.21 -7.33
C LYS A 190 -11.73 0.06 -8.14
N PHE A 191 -12.15 1.23 -7.63
CA PHE A 191 -11.90 2.51 -8.30
C PHE A 191 -10.41 2.80 -8.44
N ILE A 192 -9.63 2.53 -7.38
CA ILE A 192 -8.17 2.70 -7.38
C ILE A 192 -7.51 1.77 -8.40
N TYR A 193 -7.89 0.49 -8.41
CA TYR A 193 -7.36 -0.50 -9.34
C TYR A 193 -7.67 -0.13 -10.80
N ASN A 194 -8.89 0.32 -11.07
CA ASN A 194 -9.29 0.78 -12.40
C ASN A 194 -8.49 2.02 -12.83
N HIS A 195 -8.31 2.99 -11.93
CA HIS A 195 -7.49 4.17 -12.21
C HIS A 195 -6.02 3.79 -12.49
N ARG A 196 -5.42 2.90 -11.69
CA ARG A 196 -4.07 2.35 -11.95
C ARG A 196 -3.96 1.77 -13.35
N ASN A 197 -4.91 0.94 -13.76
CA ASN A 197 -4.89 0.34 -15.10
C ASN A 197 -5.01 1.40 -16.20
N ARG A 198 -5.85 2.43 -16.02
CA ARG A 198 -5.94 3.56 -16.96
C ARG A 198 -4.61 4.30 -17.09
N CYS A 199 -3.95 4.58 -15.96
CA CYS A 199 -2.65 5.25 -15.93
C CYS A 199 -1.55 4.40 -16.60
N ALA A 200 -1.48 3.10 -16.28
CA ALA A 200 -0.46 2.19 -16.81
C ALA A 200 -0.59 1.95 -18.32
N HIS A 201 -1.82 1.86 -18.83
CA HIS A 201 -2.08 1.70 -20.27
C HIS A 201 -2.15 3.04 -21.02
N ASN A 202 -1.90 4.17 -20.32
CA ASN A 202 -2.03 5.53 -20.84
C ASN A 202 -3.33 5.74 -21.62
N THR A 203 -4.45 5.21 -21.10
CA THR A 203 -5.74 5.27 -21.82
C THR A 203 -6.23 6.70 -22.00
N HIS A 204 -5.71 7.65 -21.22
CA HIS A 204 -5.94 9.08 -21.36
C HIS A 204 -5.38 9.69 -22.65
N SER A 205 -4.40 9.05 -23.30
CA SER A 205 -3.84 9.56 -24.56
C SER A 205 -4.80 9.45 -25.76
N TYR A 206 -5.77 8.53 -25.72
CA TYR A 206 -6.71 8.29 -26.82
C TYR A 206 -8.19 8.32 -26.39
N GLN A 207 -8.49 8.53 -25.10
CA GLN A 207 -9.84 8.75 -24.59
C GLN A 207 -9.90 10.15 -23.96
N GLN A 208 -10.75 11.05 -24.50
CA GLN A 208 -11.09 12.29 -23.83
C GLN A 208 -11.97 11.99 -22.61
N ASN A 209 -11.32 11.70 -21.48
CA ASN A 209 -11.97 11.32 -20.22
C ASN A 209 -12.19 12.54 -19.31
N LEU A 210 -12.76 13.63 -19.84
CA LEU A 210 -13.32 14.66 -18.96
C LEU A 210 -14.58 14.08 -18.31
N PRO A 211 -14.70 14.11 -16.97
CA PRO A 211 -15.89 13.61 -16.31
C PRO A 211 -17.11 14.41 -16.76
N THR A 212 -18.16 13.71 -17.17
CA THR A 212 -19.42 14.39 -17.51
C THR A 212 -20.05 14.99 -16.25
N LEU A 213 -20.96 15.96 -16.39
CA LEU A 213 -21.73 16.50 -15.26
C LEU A 213 -22.44 15.40 -14.47
N LYS A 214 -22.92 14.34 -15.15
CA LYS A 214 -23.52 13.16 -14.49
C LYS A 214 -22.49 12.36 -13.68
N THR A 215 -21.27 12.27 -14.16
CA THR A 215 -20.16 11.60 -13.47
C THR A 215 -19.74 12.39 -12.23
N MET A 216 -19.65 13.72 -12.34
CA MET A 216 -19.31 14.60 -11.20
C MET A 216 -20.41 14.63 -10.14
N ALA A 217 -21.68 14.51 -10.56
CA ALA A 217 -22.82 14.42 -9.64
C ALA A 217 -22.93 13.05 -8.94
N ASN A 218 -22.10 12.06 -9.31
CA ASN A 218 -22.12 10.74 -8.69
C ASN A 218 -21.43 10.80 -7.32
N GLU A 219 -22.06 10.23 -6.29
CA GLU A 219 -21.50 10.20 -4.92
C GLU A 219 -20.14 9.48 -4.82
N ASN A 220 -19.82 8.61 -5.78
CA ASN A 220 -18.55 7.90 -5.85
C ASN A 220 -17.42 8.74 -6.50
N TYR A 221 -17.73 9.92 -7.05
CA TYR A 221 -16.75 10.80 -7.66
C TYR A 221 -15.64 11.22 -6.69
N LYS A 222 -15.94 11.28 -5.39
CA LYS A 222 -14.96 11.51 -4.31
C LYS A 222 -13.78 10.53 -4.31
N TYR A 223 -13.90 9.36 -4.94
CA TYR A 223 -12.80 8.38 -5.07
C TYR A 223 -11.85 8.68 -6.23
N GLU A 224 -12.15 9.69 -7.06
CA GLU A 224 -11.21 10.23 -8.05
C GLU A 224 -10.13 11.13 -7.40
N ASN A 225 -10.38 11.61 -6.18
CA ASN A 225 -9.47 12.42 -5.40
C ASN A 225 -8.15 11.66 -5.08
N TYR A 226 -7.01 12.20 -5.49
CA TYR A 226 -5.69 11.58 -5.28
C TYR A 226 -5.35 11.39 -3.80
N PHE A 227 -5.75 12.30 -2.91
CA PHE A 227 -5.49 12.16 -1.47
C PHE A 227 -6.22 10.95 -0.88
N VAL A 228 -7.43 10.64 -1.37
CA VAL A 228 -8.17 9.42 -1.01
C VAL A 228 -7.43 8.18 -1.50
N ARG A 229 -6.93 8.20 -2.73
CA ARG A 229 -6.15 7.10 -3.32
C ARG A 229 -4.87 6.83 -2.51
N PHE A 230 -4.14 7.88 -2.17
CA PHE A 230 -2.95 7.79 -1.32
C PHE A 230 -3.31 7.23 0.06
N ALA A 231 -4.40 7.68 0.66
CA ALA A 231 -4.85 7.18 1.96
C ALA A 231 -5.11 5.68 1.95
N ILE A 232 -5.79 5.14 0.93
CA ILE A 232 -6.02 3.69 0.84
C ILE A 232 -4.70 2.92 0.65
N LEU A 233 -3.75 3.44 -0.14
CA LEU A 233 -2.45 2.79 -0.30
C LEU A 233 -1.66 2.80 1.01
N ILE A 234 -1.64 3.92 1.73
CA ILE A 234 -1.00 4.05 3.05
C ILE A 234 -1.66 3.17 4.10
N LEU A 235 -2.99 3.05 4.07
CA LEU A 235 -3.74 2.17 4.97
C LEU A 235 -3.27 0.72 4.84
N ILE A 236 -3.21 0.22 3.60
CA ILE A 236 -2.72 -1.13 3.31
C ILE A 236 -1.29 -1.27 3.84
N ASP A 237 -0.42 -0.31 3.52
CA ASP A 237 0.98 -0.34 3.94
C ASP A 237 1.15 -0.46 5.46
N LYS A 238 0.43 0.37 6.23
CA LYS A 238 0.46 0.35 7.70
C LYS A 238 -0.03 -0.98 8.27
N VAL A 239 -1.12 -1.53 7.74
CA VAL A 239 -1.64 -2.84 8.19
C VAL A 239 -0.61 -3.95 7.96
N PHE A 240 0.02 -3.98 6.78
CA PHE A 240 1.04 -5.00 6.48
C PHE A 240 2.30 -4.83 7.32
N ILE A 241 2.77 -3.61 7.56
CA ILE A 241 3.92 -3.36 8.44
C ILE A 241 3.61 -3.82 9.88
N GLU A 242 2.44 -3.50 10.42
CA GLU A 242 2.07 -3.94 11.78
C GLU A 242 1.97 -5.46 11.91
N LEU A 243 1.40 -6.14 10.92
CA LEU A 243 1.33 -7.60 10.91
C LEU A 243 2.71 -8.23 10.73
N TYR A 244 3.55 -7.66 9.85
CA TYR A 244 4.88 -8.19 9.60
C TYR A 244 5.80 -8.04 10.82
N ASN A 245 5.72 -6.92 11.54
CA ASN A 245 6.43 -6.76 12.82
C ASN A 245 6.04 -7.85 13.83
N LYS A 246 4.75 -8.19 13.91
CA LYS A 246 4.30 -9.28 14.80
C LYS A 246 4.81 -10.64 14.34
N TYR A 247 4.83 -10.87 13.03
CA TYR A 247 5.43 -12.08 12.47
C TYR A 247 6.92 -12.21 12.83
N LEU A 248 7.69 -11.13 12.71
CA LEU A 248 9.10 -11.13 13.12
C LEU A 248 9.27 -11.41 14.62
N ASN A 249 8.42 -10.86 15.48
CA ASN A 249 8.47 -11.11 16.92
C ASN A 249 8.21 -12.59 17.25
N VAL A 250 7.13 -13.18 16.71
CA VAL A 250 6.83 -14.60 17.00
C VAL A 250 7.84 -15.56 16.38
N LEU A 251 8.48 -15.16 15.28
CA LEU A 251 9.55 -15.95 14.67
C LEU A 251 10.83 -15.89 15.50
N ALA A 252 11.13 -14.74 16.12
CA ALA A 252 12.25 -14.62 17.04
C ALA A 252 12.02 -15.39 18.35
N ASP A 253 10.79 -15.40 18.87
CA ASP A 253 10.42 -16.13 20.10
C ASP A 253 10.33 -17.66 19.90
N GLY A 254 10.11 -18.11 18.65
CA GLY A 254 9.99 -19.52 18.28
C GLY A 254 11.29 -20.19 17.82
N LEU A 255 12.40 -19.44 17.75
CA LEU A 255 13.77 -19.91 17.45
C LEU A 255 14.58 -20.05 18.73
#